data_AF-A0A1W9GPL8-F1
#
_entry.id   AF-A0A1W9GPL8-F1
#
_cell.length_a   1.000
_cell.length_b   1.000
_cell.length_c   1.000
_cell.angle_alpha   90.00
_cell.angle_beta   90.00
_cell.angle_gamma   90.00
#
_symmetry.space_group_name_H-M   'P 1'
#
loop_
_entity.id
_entity.type
_entity.pdbx_description
1 polymer ?
#
loop_
_entity_poly.entity_id
_entity_poly.type
_entity_poly.pdbx_seq_one_letter_code
_entity_poly.pdbx_strand_id
1 'polypeptide(L)'
;MIPNEADLGRWREQLAQVSPRHDHLSYLWLRWEPGDPWQPVERWVIWQMLPETITHNPKHPYYLAILAELNGPHPRSTGRYDAEEQRWVHGPCRLIDLGTWETFRETGRFGRRWWVIQGTKGGHRYRLSEAERVVWRTLTGTDDTPAPGDLPYAPFDNRVLDQIRGLDEKTKWLAVMSYGIKNRHQLDADEQQEVAMAKRAVANWLAGQMEEVYEEYGSLLKRATADFAPTRLDPKVEASLVADYHIG
;
A
#
# COMPACT_ATOMS: atom_id res chain seq x y z
N MET A 1 -21.88 -11.40 -6.91
CA MET A 1 -22.13 -12.49 -5.94
C MET A 1 -21.74 -11.95 -4.58
N ILE A 2 -22.68 -11.71 -3.68
CA ILE A 2 -22.34 -11.23 -2.33
C ILE A 2 -21.64 -12.39 -1.62
N PRO A 3 -20.36 -12.25 -1.22
CA PRO A 3 -19.66 -13.31 -0.53
C PRO A 3 -20.39 -13.65 0.77
N ASN A 4 -20.46 -14.94 1.08
CA ASN A 4 -21.21 -15.48 2.21
C ASN A 4 -20.73 -14.81 3.52
N GLU A 5 -21.60 -14.03 4.18
CA GLU A 5 -21.29 -13.39 5.45
C GLU A 5 -20.86 -14.40 6.52
N ALA A 6 -21.27 -15.67 6.40
CA ALA A 6 -20.86 -16.73 7.31
C ALA A 6 -19.33 -16.98 7.30
N ASP A 7 -18.63 -16.74 6.18
CA ASP A 7 -17.18 -16.91 6.09
C ASP A 7 -16.41 -15.71 6.68
N LEU A 8 -17.04 -14.54 6.82
CA LEU A 8 -16.38 -13.32 7.27
C LEU A 8 -15.80 -13.45 8.68
N GLY A 9 -16.53 -14.11 9.60
CA GLY A 9 -16.05 -14.36 10.96
C GLY A 9 -14.73 -15.15 10.95
N ARG A 10 -14.70 -16.27 10.23
CA ARG A 10 -13.51 -17.12 10.08
C ARG A 10 -12.35 -16.37 9.44
N TRP A 11 -12.60 -15.58 8.40
CA TRP A 11 -11.55 -14.81 7.73
C TRP A 11 -10.97 -13.70 8.61
N ARG A 12 -11.81 -13.03 9.41
CA ARG A 12 -11.34 -12.07 10.41
C ARG A 12 -10.49 -12.73 11.50
N GLU A 13 -10.86 -13.94 11.93
CA GLU A 13 -10.03 -14.72 12.87
C GLU A 13 -8.67 -15.09 12.27
N GLN A 14 -8.63 -15.57 11.02
CA GLN A 14 -7.39 -15.86 10.32
C GLN A 14 -6.51 -14.62 10.15
N LEU A 15 -7.11 -13.47 9.84
CA LEU A 15 -6.40 -12.20 9.73
C LEU A 15 -5.86 -11.74 11.10
N ALA A 16 -6.62 -11.93 12.17
CA ALA A 16 -6.20 -11.59 13.53
C ALA A 16 -5.02 -12.45 14.02
N GLN A 17 -4.81 -13.65 13.47
CA GLN A 17 -3.62 -14.46 13.78
C GLN A 17 -2.33 -13.86 13.20
N VAL A 18 -2.40 -13.21 12.03
CA VAL A 18 -1.23 -12.57 11.40
C VAL A 18 -1.07 -11.09 11.78
N SER A 19 -2.15 -10.45 12.22
CA SER A 19 -2.15 -9.08 12.72
C SER A 19 -3.05 -8.97 13.95
N PRO A 20 -2.55 -9.40 15.12
CA PRO A 20 -3.32 -9.34 16.36
C PRO A 20 -3.68 -7.90 16.72
N ARG A 21 -4.87 -7.73 17.31
CA ARG A 21 -5.32 -6.42 17.79
C ARG A 21 -4.49 -6.02 19.02
N HIS A 22 -3.93 -4.81 18.95
CA HIS A 22 -3.21 -4.17 20.05
C HIS A 22 -3.67 -2.73 20.21
N ASP A 23 -3.51 -2.15 21.40
CA ASP A 23 -3.91 -0.76 21.65
C ASP A 23 -2.88 0.26 21.15
N HIS A 24 -1.62 -0.15 21.02
CA HIS A 24 -0.49 0.71 20.67
C HIS A 24 0.12 0.43 19.30
N LEU A 25 -0.32 -0.65 18.63
CA LEU A 25 0.14 -1.02 17.30
C LEU A 25 -1.05 -1.06 16.35
N SER A 26 -0.78 -0.79 15.08
CA SER A 26 -1.79 -0.94 14.04
C SER A 26 -2.17 -2.41 13.88
N TYR A 27 -3.43 -2.68 13.56
CA TYR A 27 -3.91 -4.03 13.22
C TYR A 27 -4.71 -4.03 11.92
N LEU A 28 -4.97 -5.20 11.36
CA LEU A 28 -5.70 -5.35 10.10
C LEU A 28 -7.17 -5.72 10.33
N TRP A 29 -8.06 -5.13 9.52
CA TRP A 29 -9.51 -5.36 9.57
C TRP A 29 -10.05 -5.68 8.17
N LEU A 30 -10.78 -6.79 8.03
CA LEU A 30 -11.39 -7.18 6.76
C LEU A 30 -12.81 -6.64 6.64
N ARG A 31 -13.11 -5.99 5.51
CA ARG A 31 -14.42 -5.42 5.22
C ARG A 31 -14.81 -5.60 3.75
N TRP A 32 -16.08 -5.88 3.49
CA TRP A 32 -16.64 -5.88 2.14
C TRP A 32 -16.96 -4.45 1.76
N GLU A 33 -16.43 -3.99 0.63
CA GLU A 33 -16.81 -2.69 0.06
C GLU A 33 -17.71 -2.92 -1.15
N PRO A 34 -19.03 -2.71 -1.02
CA PRO A 34 -19.96 -2.86 -2.14
C PRO A 34 -19.71 -1.79 -3.22
N GLY A 35 -19.18 -0.63 -2.83
CA GLY A 35 -19.16 0.56 -3.66
C GLY A 35 -20.56 1.17 -3.76
N ASP A 36 -20.78 1.93 -4.82
CA ASP A 36 -22.06 2.57 -5.08
C ASP A 36 -22.83 1.86 -6.19
N PRO A 37 -24.17 1.98 -6.25
CA PRO A 37 -24.94 1.40 -7.36
C PRO A 37 -24.47 1.85 -8.76
N TRP A 38 -23.90 3.06 -8.86
CA TRP A 38 -23.35 3.62 -10.10
C TRP A 38 -21.84 3.39 -10.27
N GLN A 39 -21.15 2.96 -9.22
CA GLN A 39 -19.72 2.63 -9.23
C GLN A 39 -19.48 1.45 -8.27
N PRO A 40 -19.92 0.24 -8.66
CA PRO A 40 -19.80 -0.92 -7.80
C PRO A 40 -18.32 -1.27 -7.66
N VAL A 41 -17.89 -1.45 -6.41
CA VAL A 41 -16.54 -1.94 -6.08
C VAL A 41 -16.59 -3.46 -5.96
N GLU A 42 -17.51 -3.95 -5.12
CA GLU A 42 -17.70 -5.37 -4.84
C GLU A 42 -16.38 -6.11 -4.58
N ARG A 43 -15.55 -5.59 -3.66
CA ARG A 43 -14.28 -6.21 -3.27
C ARG A 43 -14.15 -6.32 -1.76
N TRP A 44 -13.43 -7.35 -1.34
CA TRP A 44 -12.88 -7.39 0.01
C TRP A 44 -11.70 -6.44 0.11
N VAL A 45 -11.70 -5.60 1.14
CA VAL A 45 -10.63 -4.65 1.43
C VAL A 45 -10.14 -4.88 2.84
N ILE A 46 -8.83 -4.95 2.99
CA ILE A 46 -8.16 -4.96 4.28
C ILE A 46 -7.80 -3.52 4.64
N TRP A 47 -8.29 -3.11 5.80
CA TRP A 47 -8.05 -1.83 6.41
C TRP A 47 -6.93 -1.96 7.43
N GLN A 48 -6.01 -0.99 7.45
CA GLN A 48 -5.05 -0.82 8.53
C GLN A 48 -5.65 0.14 9.55
N MET A 49 -5.97 -0.40 10.71
CA MET A 49 -6.52 0.33 11.85
C MET A 49 -5.38 0.97 12.63
N LEU A 50 -5.45 2.27 12.86
CA LEU A 50 -4.40 3.02 13.53
C LEU A 50 -4.65 3.10 15.05
N PRO A 51 -3.61 3.00 15.89
CA PRO A 51 -3.74 3.14 17.33
C PRO A 51 -4.11 4.58 17.72
N GLU A 52 -4.78 4.72 18.86
CA GLU A 52 -5.18 6.02 19.42
C GLU A 52 -3.99 6.94 19.68
N THR A 53 -2.85 6.38 20.05
CA THR A 53 -1.59 7.13 20.26
C THR A 53 -1.13 7.91 19.02
N ILE A 54 -1.54 7.47 17.82
CA ILE A 54 -1.28 8.20 16.57
C ILE A 54 -2.43 9.16 16.26
N THR A 55 -3.67 8.69 16.36
CA THR A 55 -4.85 9.44 15.88
C THR A 55 -5.27 10.58 16.80
N HIS A 56 -5.01 10.47 18.10
CA HIS A 56 -5.31 11.50 19.10
C HIS A 56 -4.08 12.36 19.46
N ASN A 57 -2.98 12.20 18.74
CA ASN A 57 -1.77 12.95 19.01
C ASN A 57 -1.97 14.43 18.64
N PRO A 58 -1.85 15.38 19.60
CA PRO A 58 -2.03 16.80 19.32
C PRO A 58 -0.99 17.38 18.36
N LYS A 59 0.15 16.71 18.18
CA LYS A 59 1.19 17.07 17.20
C LYS A 59 0.80 16.74 15.76
N HIS A 60 -0.30 16.01 15.55
CA HIS A 60 -0.81 15.64 14.23
C HIS A 60 -2.24 16.19 14.04
N PRO A 61 -2.41 17.52 13.86
CA PRO A 61 -3.72 18.16 13.78
C PRO A 61 -4.60 17.62 12.65
N TYR A 62 -3.99 17.05 11.61
CA TYR A 62 -4.69 16.35 10.53
C TYR A 62 -5.58 15.21 11.04
N TYR A 63 -5.10 14.37 11.98
CA TYR A 63 -5.91 13.28 12.52
C TYR A 63 -7.01 13.78 13.46
N LEU A 64 -6.78 14.88 14.17
CA LEU A 64 -7.83 15.49 15.00
C LEU A 64 -9.00 16.00 14.15
N ALA A 65 -8.71 16.61 12.99
CA ALA A 65 -9.74 17.04 12.05
C ALA A 65 -10.53 15.85 11.47
N ILE A 66 -9.85 14.75 11.13
CA ILE A 66 -10.49 13.51 10.72
C ILE A 66 -11.41 12.97 11.83
N LEU A 67 -10.94 12.91 13.08
CA LEU A 67 -11.73 12.44 14.21
C LEU A 67 -12.96 13.31 14.46
N ALA A 68 -12.85 14.63 14.27
CA ALA A 68 -14.00 15.53 14.36
C ALA A 68 -15.07 15.19 13.31
N GLU A 69 -14.69 14.94 12.05
CA GLU A 69 -15.63 14.50 11.02
C GLU A 69 -16.21 13.11 11.28
N LEU A 70 -15.40 12.16 11.77
CA LEU A 70 -15.85 10.81 12.09
C LEU A 70 -16.90 10.78 13.20
N ASN A 71 -16.76 11.68 14.19
CA ASN A 71 -17.74 11.87 15.25
C ASN A 71 -18.96 12.71 14.81
N GLY A 72 -18.86 13.38 13.66
CA GLY A 72 -19.89 14.21 13.07
C GLY A 72 -20.98 13.43 12.31
N PRO A 73 -21.76 14.14 11.47
CA PRO A 73 -22.85 13.55 10.70
C PRO A 73 -22.36 12.53 9.67
N HIS A 74 -23.29 11.72 9.15
CA HIS A 74 -23.02 10.78 8.07
C HIS A 74 -22.48 11.50 6.82
N PRO A 75 -21.41 11.01 6.13
CA PRO A 75 -20.80 11.70 4.99
C PRO A 75 -21.74 12.00 3.82
N ARG A 76 -22.88 11.30 3.77
CA ARG A 76 -23.94 11.46 2.77
C ARG A 76 -25.29 11.89 3.33
N SER A 77 -25.35 12.41 4.56
CA SER A 77 -26.61 12.95 5.08
C SER A 77 -27.08 14.20 4.32
N THR A 78 -26.14 14.89 3.66
CA THR A 78 -26.38 16.01 2.74
C THR A 78 -25.47 15.89 1.52
N GLY A 79 -25.67 16.75 0.53
CA GLY A 79 -24.88 16.76 -0.71
C GLY A 79 -25.58 16.02 -1.84
N ARG A 80 -24.83 15.72 -2.89
CA ARG A 80 -25.31 14.96 -4.06
C ARG A 80 -24.13 14.25 -4.74
N TYR A 81 -24.45 13.26 -5.55
CA TYR A 81 -23.47 12.69 -6.48
C TYR A 81 -23.23 13.66 -7.64
N ASP A 82 -21.97 13.88 -7.97
CA ASP A 82 -21.53 14.61 -9.15
C ASP A 82 -21.02 13.62 -10.19
N ALA A 83 -21.70 13.55 -11.34
CA ALA A 83 -21.35 12.63 -12.41
C ALA A 83 -20.13 13.09 -13.23
N GLU A 84 -19.77 14.37 -13.18
CA GLU A 84 -18.56 14.86 -13.86
C GLU A 84 -17.33 14.54 -13.00
N GLU A 85 -17.39 14.82 -11.70
CA GLU A 85 -16.31 14.52 -10.76
C GLU A 85 -16.28 13.05 -10.29
N GLN A 86 -17.29 12.27 -10.65
CA GLN A 86 -17.49 10.87 -10.24
C GLN A 86 -17.35 10.66 -8.72
N ARG A 87 -17.92 11.59 -7.93
CA ARG A 87 -17.84 11.55 -6.46
C ARG A 87 -19.00 12.24 -5.78
N TRP A 88 -19.15 11.98 -4.48
CA TRP A 88 -20.10 12.71 -3.65
C TRP A 88 -19.55 14.10 -3.31
N VAL A 89 -20.34 15.15 -3.60
CA VAL A 89 -19.95 16.55 -3.39
C VAL A 89 -20.92 17.28 -2.47
N HIS A 90 -20.45 18.37 -1.86
CA HIS A 90 -21.22 19.19 -0.92
C HIS A 90 -21.79 18.43 0.29
N GLY A 91 -21.18 17.28 0.62
CA GLY A 91 -21.44 16.57 1.88
C GLY A 91 -20.86 17.31 3.09
N PRO A 92 -21.24 16.90 4.31
CA PRO A 92 -20.78 17.54 5.54
C PRO A 92 -19.32 17.19 5.88
N CYS A 93 -18.79 16.11 5.30
CA CYS A 93 -17.42 15.63 5.51
C CYS A 93 -16.54 15.98 4.31
N ARG A 94 -15.30 16.42 4.56
CA ARG A 94 -14.31 16.79 3.52
C ARG A 94 -13.07 15.90 3.53
N LEU A 95 -12.77 15.29 4.68
CA LEU A 95 -11.54 14.52 4.91
C LEU A 95 -11.77 13.02 4.91
N ILE A 96 -13.02 12.57 5.06
CA ILE A 96 -13.39 11.16 5.11
C ILE A 96 -14.43 10.81 4.04
N ASP A 97 -14.36 9.58 3.55
CA ASP A 97 -15.39 8.99 2.71
C ASP A 97 -16.36 8.11 3.52
N LEU A 98 -17.41 7.63 2.85
CA LEU A 98 -18.42 6.75 3.45
C LEU A 98 -17.79 5.51 4.07
N GLY A 99 -16.90 4.84 3.35
CA GLY A 99 -16.25 3.61 3.83
C GLY A 99 -15.43 3.84 5.10
N THR A 100 -14.75 4.99 5.20
CA THR A 100 -13.98 5.36 6.40
C THR A 100 -14.91 5.60 7.60
N TRP A 101 -16.02 6.30 7.38
CA TRP A 101 -17.02 6.55 8.43
C TRP A 101 -17.66 5.26 8.92
N GLU A 102 -18.10 4.38 8.03
CA GLU A 102 -18.73 3.11 8.39
C GLU A 102 -17.74 2.19 9.12
N THR A 103 -16.50 2.08 8.62
CA THR A 103 -15.45 1.29 9.30
C THR A 103 -15.19 1.83 10.72
N PHE A 104 -15.21 3.15 10.91
CA PHE A 104 -15.09 3.74 12.24
C PHE A 104 -16.28 3.41 13.15
N ARG A 105 -17.51 3.39 12.62
CA ARG A 105 -18.69 2.99 13.39
C ARG A 105 -18.68 1.51 13.76
N GLU A 106 -18.18 0.64 12.87
CA GLU A 106 -18.04 -0.79 13.12
C GLU A 106 -16.96 -1.09 14.18
N THR A 107 -15.86 -0.35 14.19
CA THR A 107 -14.64 -0.74 14.94
C THR A 107 -14.27 0.19 16.09
N GLY A 108 -14.81 1.40 16.12
CA GLY A 108 -14.41 2.48 17.03
C GLY A 108 -12.99 3.01 16.78
N ARG A 109 -12.35 2.67 15.66
CA ARG A 109 -10.97 3.04 15.35
C ARG A 109 -10.89 3.65 13.96
N PHE A 110 -10.04 4.67 13.79
CA PHE A 110 -9.77 5.19 12.46
C PHE A 110 -8.91 4.18 11.70
N GLY A 111 -9.38 3.81 10.51
CA GLY A 111 -8.67 2.94 9.60
C GLY A 111 -8.39 3.63 8.28
N ARG A 112 -7.37 3.14 7.58
CA ARG A 112 -7.14 3.45 6.17
C ARG A 112 -7.12 2.17 5.35
N ARG A 113 -7.69 2.21 4.14
CA ARG A 113 -7.58 1.10 3.20
C ARG A 113 -6.12 0.79 2.91
N TRP A 114 -5.79 -0.48 2.92
CA TRP A 114 -4.39 -0.92 2.92
C TRP A 114 -4.11 -1.99 1.86
N TRP A 115 -5.06 -2.89 1.64
CA TRP A 115 -4.96 -3.96 0.63
C TRP A 115 -6.33 -4.22 -0.01
N VAL A 116 -6.38 -4.35 -1.33
CA VAL A 116 -7.61 -4.75 -2.06
C VAL A 116 -7.44 -6.18 -2.51
N ILE A 117 -8.40 -7.05 -2.19
CA ILE A 117 -8.37 -8.46 -2.58
C ILE A 117 -9.03 -8.60 -3.96
N GLN A 118 -8.18 -8.60 -4.98
CA GLN A 118 -8.53 -8.77 -6.39
C GLN A 118 -7.34 -9.32 -7.18
N GLY A 119 -7.59 -9.83 -8.38
CA GLY A 119 -6.57 -10.44 -9.23
C GLY A 119 -6.10 -11.83 -8.77
N THR A 120 -5.22 -12.45 -9.54
CA THR A 120 -4.81 -13.85 -9.36
C THR A 120 -3.88 -14.08 -8.16
N LYS A 121 -3.38 -13.02 -7.53
CA LYS A 121 -2.37 -13.08 -6.45
C LYS A 121 -2.91 -12.77 -5.06
N GLY A 122 -4.23 -12.69 -4.91
CA GLY A 122 -4.87 -12.37 -3.64
C GLY A 122 -4.86 -10.88 -3.31
N GLY A 123 -4.57 -10.02 -4.28
CA GLY A 123 -4.66 -8.58 -4.12
C GLY A 123 -3.36 -7.81 -4.25
N HIS A 124 -3.49 -6.52 -3.96
CA HIS A 124 -2.38 -5.58 -3.99
C HIS A 124 -2.59 -4.43 -2.99
N ARG A 125 -1.55 -3.64 -2.80
CA ARG A 125 -1.60 -2.42 -1.98
C ARG A 125 -2.68 -1.48 -2.50
N TYR A 126 -3.52 -0.95 -1.59
CA TYR A 126 -4.53 0.05 -1.94
C TYR A 126 -3.89 1.40 -2.32
N ARG A 127 -2.83 1.78 -1.60
CA ARG A 127 -2.02 2.97 -1.88
C ARG A 127 -0.56 2.62 -1.66
N LEU A 128 0.27 3.02 -2.62
CA LEU A 128 1.72 2.94 -2.51
C LEU A 128 2.26 4.12 -1.67
N SER A 129 3.22 3.82 -0.81
CA SER A 129 4.11 4.79 -0.18
C SER A 129 4.97 5.49 -1.22
N GLU A 130 5.62 6.59 -0.84
CA GLU A 130 6.50 7.36 -1.74
C GLU A 130 7.62 6.50 -2.33
N ALA A 131 8.28 5.68 -1.50
CA ALA A 131 9.32 4.76 -1.94
C ALA A 131 8.77 3.68 -2.90
N GLU A 132 7.60 3.12 -2.61
CA GLU A 132 6.93 2.17 -3.50
C GLU A 132 6.57 2.82 -4.84
N ARG A 133 6.07 4.07 -4.86
CA ARG A 133 5.72 4.80 -6.09
C ARG A 133 6.91 5.06 -7.00
N VAL A 134 8.08 5.38 -6.44
CA VAL A 134 9.31 5.59 -7.24
C VAL A 134 9.64 4.33 -8.04
N VAL A 135 9.57 3.16 -7.39
CA VAL A 135 9.80 1.88 -8.07
C VAL A 135 8.66 1.58 -9.05
N TRP A 136 7.41 1.77 -8.62
CA TRP A 136 6.22 1.51 -9.44
C TRP A 136 6.21 2.30 -10.74
N ARG A 137 6.49 3.59 -10.68
CA ARG A 137 6.60 4.47 -11.85
C ARG A 137 7.70 4.04 -12.79
N THR A 138 8.81 3.53 -12.26
CA THR A 138 9.90 3.00 -13.08
C THR A 138 9.48 1.72 -13.80
N LEU A 139 8.64 0.89 -13.16
CA LEU A 139 8.15 -0.36 -13.76
C LEU A 139 7.02 -0.17 -14.77
N THR A 140 6.12 0.78 -14.52
CA THR A 140 4.84 0.88 -15.25
C THR A 140 4.61 2.20 -15.96
N GLY A 141 5.42 3.23 -15.66
CA GLY A 141 5.20 4.60 -16.13
C GLY A 141 4.06 5.33 -15.41
N THR A 142 3.36 4.70 -14.46
CA THR A 142 2.28 5.32 -13.68
C THR A 142 2.58 5.32 -12.18
N ASP A 143 1.93 6.21 -11.44
CA ASP A 143 1.99 6.27 -9.97
C ASP A 143 0.88 5.45 -9.30
N ASP A 144 -0.15 5.10 -10.06
CA ASP A 144 -1.40 4.57 -9.53
C ASP A 144 -1.43 3.06 -9.59
N THR A 145 -1.97 2.46 -8.52
CA THR A 145 -2.36 1.05 -8.51
C THR A 145 -3.73 0.90 -9.17
N PRO A 146 -4.09 -0.29 -9.66
CA PRO A 146 -5.45 -0.56 -10.11
C PRO A 146 -6.47 -0.13 -9.05
N ALA A 147 -7.56 0.48 -9.46
CA ALA A 147 -8.65 0.81 -8.57
C ALA A 147 -9.35 -0.48 -8.09
N PRO A 148 -9.99 -0.46 -6.91
CA PRO A 148 -10.88 -1.55 -6.50
C PRO A 148 -11.97 -1.76 -7.56
N GLY A 149 -12.04 -2.97 -8.11
CA GLY A 149 -12.96 -3.30 -9.20
C GLY A 149 -12.26 -3.54 -10.55
N ASP A 150 -11.09 -2.95 -10.77
CA ASP A 150 -10.39 -3.02 -12.07
C ASP A 150 -9.86 -4.42 -12.39
N LEU A 151 -9.51 -5.19 -11.38
CA LEU A 151 -9.04 -6.57 -11.52
C LEU A 151 -10.15 -7.58 -11.16
N PRO A 152 -10.10 -8.81 -11.70
CA PRO A 152 -11.07 -9.86 -11.35
C PRO A 152 -11.21 -10.06 -9.85
N TYR A 153 -12.42 -10.43 -9.39
CA TYR A 153 -12.63 -10.74 -7.98
C TYR A 153 -11.70 -11.88 -7.50
N ALA A 154 -11.17 -11.73 -6.28
CA ALA A 154 -10.42 -12.79 -5.61
C ALA A 154 -11.01 -13.10 -4.23
N PRO A 155 -11.09 -14.38 -3.84
CA PRO A 155 -11.52 -14.75 -2.50
C PRO A 155 -10.44 -14.44 -1.46
N PHE A 156 -10.84 -14.31 -0.20
CA PHE A 156 -9.89 -14.33 0.91
C PHE A 156 -9.40 -15.77 1.13
N ASP A 157 -8.10 -15.99 0.90
CA ASP A 157 -7.45 -17.30 1.02
C ASP A 157 -5.98 -17.16 1.44
N ASN A 158 -5.23 -18.27 1.39
CA ASN A 158 -3.83 -18.30 1.80
C ASN A 158 -2.94 -17.35 0.99
N ARG A 159 -3.26 -17.04 -0.27
CA ARG A 159 -2.47 -16.08 -1.08
C ARG A 159 -2.47 -14.70 -0.42
N VAL A 160 -3.62 -14.28 0.10
CA VAL A 160 -3.78 -13.02 0.84
C VAL A 160 -2.90 -13.04 2.10
N LEU A 161 -3.00 -14.12 2.89
CA LEU A 161 -2.25 -14.26 4.14
C LEU A 161 -0.74 -14.30 3.91
N ASP A 162 -0.28 -14.97 2.86
CA ASP A 162 1.13 -15.08 2.52
C ASP A 162 1.71 -13.72 2.06
N GLN A 163 0.93 -12.94 1.32
CA GLN A 163 1.31 -11.56 0.97
C GLN A 163 1.47 -10.69 2.23
N ILE A 164 0.55 -10.82 3.19
CA ILE A 164 0.57 -10.08 4.45
C ILE A 164 1.78 -10.47 5.30
N ARG A 165 2.03 -11.77 5.48
CA ARG A 165 3.18 -12.26 6.26
C ARG A 165 4.52 -11.77 5.70
N GLY A 166 4.63 -11.70 4.38
CA GLY A 166 5.85 -11.21 3.73
C GLY A 166 6.11 -9.70 3.94
N LEU A 167 5.15 -8.92 4.45
CA LEU A 167 5.29 -7.45 4.57
C LEU A 167 6.28 -7.00 5.64
N ASP A 168 6.51 -7.78 6.69
CA ASP A 168 7.51 -7.42 7.69
C ASP A 168 8.93 -7.39 7.08
N GLU A 169 9.24 -8.38 6.25
CA GLU A 169 10.49 -8.41 5.50
C GLU A 169 10.58 -7.23 4.53
N LYS A 170 9.49 -6.94 3.82
CA LYS A 170 9.44 -5.85 2.84
C LYS A 170 9.55 -4.47 3.48
N THR A 171 9.07 -4.32 4.72
CA THR A 171 9.19 -3.07 5.48
C THR A 171 10.66 -2.72 5.73
N LYS A 172 11.54 -3.72 5.90
CA LYS A 172 13.00 -3.49 6.00
C LYS A 172 13.55 -2.91 4.70
N TRP A 173 13.19 -3.50 3.56
CA TRP A 173 13.62 -3.00 2.25
C TRP A 173 13.09 -1.58 1.96
N LEU A 174 11.85 -1.29 2.34
CA LEU A 174 11.27 0.04 2.23
C LEU A 174 11.97 1.07 3.12
N ALA A 175 12.43 0.67 4.31
CA ALA A 175 13.22 1.54 5.18
C ALA A 175 14.58 1.88 4.56
N VAL A 176 15.30 0.87 4.04
CA VAL A 176 16.58 1.05 3.33
C VAL A 176 16.39 1.98 2.13
N MET A 177 15.36 1.74 1.31
CA MET A 177 15.05 2.62 0.18
C MET A 177 14.70 4.04 0.59
N SER A 178 13.88 4.22 1.63
CA SER A 178 13.48 5.54 2.11
C SER A 178 14.67 6.34 2.63
N TYR A 179 15.61 5.67 3.31
CA TYR A 179 16.89 6.26 3.70
C TYR A 179 17.71 6.66 2.47
N GLY A 180 17.87 5.75 1.50
CA GLY A 180 18.63 6.03 0.28
C GLY A 180 18.06 7.16 -0.58
N ILE A 181 16.73 7.32 -0.62
CA ILE A 181 16.06 8.43 -1.31
C ILE A 181 16.38 9.77 -0.63
N LYS A 182 16.30 9.82 0.71
CA LYS A 182 16.53 11.05 1.48
C LYS A 182 18.00 11.47 1.50
N ASN A 183 18.91 10.50 1.55
CA ASN A 183 20.33 10.72 1.77
C ASN A 183 21.19 10.42 0.54
N ARG A 184 20.61 10.47 -0.68
CA ARG A 184 21.27 10.01 -1.94
C ARG A 184 22.68 10.56 -2.18
N HIS A 185 22.98 11.75 -1.66
CA HIS A 185 24.26 12.44 -1.86
C HIS A 185 25.32 12.08 -0.82
N GLN A 186 24.95 11.31 0.20
CA GLN A 186 25.78 10.95 1.34
C GLN A 186 26.11 9.46 1.36
N LEU A 187 25.56 8.68 0.42
CA LEU A 187 25.72 7.23 0.40
C LEU A 187 27.09 6.85 -0.15
N ASP A 188 27.80 5.99 0.57
CA ASP A 188 28.99 5.31 0.05
C ASP A 188 28.62 4.20 -0.97
N ALA A 189 29.63 3.53 -1.52
CA ALA A 189 29.42 2.50 -2.54
C ALA A 189 28.65 1.28 -2.02
N ASP A 190 28.89 0.87 -0.77
CA ASP A 190 28.24 -0.28 -0.15
C ASP A 190 26.77 0.03 0.15
N GLU A 191 26.50 1.22 0.71
CA GLU A 191 25.13 1.70 0.94
C GLU A 191 24.35 1.87 -0.38
N GLN A 192 25.00 2.34 -1.45
CA GLN A 192 24.38 2.40 -2.78
C GLN A 192 23.99 1.01 -3.30
N GLN A 193 24.86 0.02 -3.10
CA GLN A 193 24.58 -1.37 -3.47
C GLN A 193 23.41 -1.94 -2.66
N GLU A 194 23.37 -1.69 -1.35
CA GLU A 194 22.24 -2.11 -0.49
C GLU A 194 20.91 -1.49 -0.94
N VAL A 195 20.91 -0.19 -1.25
CA VAL A 195 19.72 0.49 -1.78
C VAL A 195 19.30 -0.09 -3.13
N ALA A 196 20.22 -0.45 -4.01
CA ALA A 196 19.91 -1.09 -5.29
C ALA A 196 19.29 -2.48 -5.10
N MET A 197 19.83 -3.29 -4.19
CA MET A 197 19.24 -4.60 -3.85
C MET A 197 17.85 -4.45 -3.26
N ALA A 198 17.64 -3.48 -2.36
CA ALA A 198 16.34 -3.20 -1.77
C ALA A 198 15.32 -2.76 -2.84
N LYS A 199 15.72 -1.88 -3.77
CA LYS A 199 14.90 -1.48 -4.93
C LYS A 199 14.48 -2.68 -5.77
N ARG A 200 15.42 -3.59 -6.08
CA ARG A 200 15.13 -4.80 -6.85
C ARG A 200 14.17 -5.74 -6.12
N ALA A 201 14.35 -5.93 -4.81
CA ALA A 201 13.46 -6.75 -3.99
C ALA A 201 12.04 -6.17 -3.96
N VAL A 202 11.90 -4.86 -3.77
CA VAL A 202 10.60 -4.17 -3.81
C VAL A 202 9.99 -4.21 -5.20
N ALA A 203 10.79 -4.05 -6.26
CA ALA A 203 10.32 -4.15 -7.64
C ALA A 203 9.75 -5.54 -7.94
N ASN A 204 10.48 -6.60 -7.60
CA ASN A 204 10.02 -7.98 -7.78
C ASN A 204 8.76 -8.26 -6.96
N TRP A 205 8.68 -7.72 -5.75
CA TRP A 205 7.49 -7.89 -4.92
C TRP A 205 6.26 -7.18 -5.48
N LEU A 206 6.38 -5.91 -5.87
CA LEU A 206 5.31 -5.17 -6.53
C LEU A 206 4.89 -5.91 -7.80
N ALA A 207 5.87 -6.30 -8.62
CA ALA A 207 5.69 -7.12 -9.83
C ALA A 207 5.03 -8.49 -9.56
N GLY A 208 5.08 -8.99 -8.33
CA GLY A 208 4.39 -10.22 -7.93
C GLY A 208 2.92 -10.01 -7.57
N GLN A 209 2.46 -8.78 -7.33
CA GLN A 209 1.09 -8.49 -6.91
C GLN A 209 0.13 -8.31 -8.09
N MET A 210 0.59 -7.73 -9.20
CA MET A 210 -0.28 -7.28 -10.28
C MET A 210 0.06 -7.93 -11.63
N GLU A 211 0.29 -9.26 -11.64
CA GLU A 211 0.67 -10.02 -12.85
C GLU A 211 -0.22 -9.74 -14.07
N GLU A 212 -1.53 -9.56 -13.86
CA GLU A 212 -2.45 -9.21 -14.94
C GLU A 212 -2.19 -7.82 -15.56
N VAL A 213 -1.81 -6.84 -14.74
CA VAL A 213 -1.41 -5.51 -15.22
C VAL A 213 -0.08 -5.62 -15.99
N TYR A 214 0.76 -6.62 -15.68
CA TYR A 214 2.08 -6.79 -16.31
C TYR A 214 2.06 -7.44 -17.68
N GLU A 215 1.04 -8.21 -18.05
CA GLU A 215 0.97 -8.73 -19.43
C GLU A 215 0.91 -7.60 -20.46
N GLU A 216 0.38 -6.43 -20.08
CA GLU A 216 0.35 -5.22 -20.91
C GLU A 216 1.72 -4.50 -20.99
N TYR A 217 2.55 -4.58 -19.94
CA TYR A 217 3.83 -3.84 -19.82
C TYR A 217 5.10 -4.74 -19.85
N GLY A 218 4.96 -6.03 -20.17
CA GLY A 218 5.97 -7.06 -19.89
C GLY A 218 7.37 -6.85 -20.50
N SER A 219 7.51 -6.04 -21.56
CA SER A 219 8.81 -5.72 -22.17
C SER A 219 9.59 -4.63 -21.42
N LEU A 220 8.90 -3.68 -20.79
CA LEU A 220 9.51 -2.59 -20.01
C LEU A 220 10.02 -3.10 -18.66
N LEU A 221 9.29 -4.02 -18.03
CA LEU A 221 9.68 -4.62 -16.75
C LEU A 221 10.91 -5.51 -16.83
N LYS A 222 11.05 -6.34 -17.87
CA LYS A 222 12.27 -7.17 -18.06
C LYS A 222 13.51 -6.30 -18.20
N ARG A 223 13.39 -5.10 -18.78
CA ARG A 223 14.47 -4.11 -18.85
C ARG A 223 14.67 -3.45 -17.50
N ALA A 224 13.65 -2.86 -16.89
CA ALA A 224 13.80 -2.15 -15.61
C ALA A 224 14.34 -3.04 -14.48
N THR A 225 13.84 -4.28 -14.33
CA THR A 225 14.36 -5.24 -13.34
C THR A 225 15.79 -5.71 -13.64
N ALA A 226 16.21 -5.70 -14.90
CA ALA A 226 17.59 -5.94 -15.31
C ALA A 226 18.48 -4.69 -15.14
N ASP A 227 17.93 -3.49 -15.30
CA ASP A 227 18.61 -2.20 -15.10
C ASP A 227 18.83 -1.90 -13.60
N PHE A 228 18.09 -2.57 -12.71
CA PHE A 228 18.39 -2.64 -11.27
C PHE A 228 19.42 -3.72 -10.91
N ALA A 229 20.04 -4.40 -11.87
CA ALA A 229 21.26 -5.15 -11.59
C ALA A 229 22.35 -4.17 -11.14
N PRO A 230 23.22 -4.53 -10.17
CA PRO A 230 24.37 -3.70 -9.87
C PRO A 230 25.14 -3.57 -11.18
N THR A 231 25.11 -2.38 -11.78
CA THR A 231 26.00 -2.08 -12.89
C THR A 231 27.38 -2.28 -12.32
N ARG A 232 28.06 -3.34 -12.77
CA ARG A 232 29.44 -3.62 -12.43
C ARG A 232 30.17 -2.28 -12.61
N LEU A 233 30.74 -1.75 -11.53
CA LEU A 233 31.53 -0.52 -11.63
C LEU A 233 32.52 -0.73 -12.77
N ASP A 234 32.68 0.28 -13.62
CA ASP A 234 33.66 0.25 -14.69
C ASP A 234 34.98 -0.28 -14.08
N PRO A 235 35.63 -1.32 -14.65
CA PRO A 235 36.88 -1.85 -14.13
C PRO A 235 37.96 -0.77 -13.90
N LYS A 236 37.84 0.38 -14.59
CA LYS A 236 38.70 1.55 -14.38
C LYS A 236 38.38 2.32 -13.10
N VAL A 237 37.13 2.30 -12.63
CA VAL A 237 36.69 2.87 -11.34
C VAL A 237 37.04 1.93 -10.19
N GLU A 238 36.92 0.60 -10.37
CA GLU A 238 37.44 -0.39 -9.40
C GLU A 238 38.96 -0.27 -9.22
N ALA A 239 39.72 -0.06 -10.30
CA ALA A 239 41.16 0.15 -10.24
C ALA A 239 41.57 1.48 -9.57
N SER A 240 40.71 2.52 -9.65
CA SER A 240 40.95 3.81 -8.99
C SER A 240 40.70 3.73 -7.47
N LEU A 241 39.74 2.92 -7.02
CA LEU A 241 39.40 2.79 -5.60
C LEU A 241 40.38 1.90 -4.81
N VAL A 242 41.08 0.99 -5.47
CA VAL A 242 42.14 0.16 -4.85
C VAL A 242 43.48 0.90 -4.76
N ALA A 243 43.71 1.91 -5.61
CA ALA A 243 44.94 2.71 -5.60
C ALA A 243 45.01 3.72 -4.43
N ASP A 244 43.88 4.16 -3.90
CA ASP A 244 43.82 5.15 -2.81
C ASP A 244 43.92 4.55 -1.40
N TYR A 245 44.07 3.21 -1.28
CA TYR A 245 44.24 2.55 0.02
C TYR A 245 45.69 2.29 0.45
N HIS A 246 46.70 2.73 -0.32
CA HIS A 246 48.11 2.44 -0.03
C HIS A 246 49.08 3.63 -0.10
N ILE A 247 48.62 4.87 0.09
CA ILE A 247 49.52 6.00 0.36
C ILE A 247 48.86 6.99 1.34
N GLY A 248 49.38 7.05 2.57
CA GLY A 248 49.21 8.18 3.50
C GLY A 248 48.25 7.98 4.66
#